data_AF-A0A9X2PCA5-F1
#
_entry.id   AF-A0A9X2PCA5-F1
#
_cell.length_a   1.000
_cell.length_b   1.000
_cell.length_c   1.000
_cell.angle_alpha   90.00
_cell.angle_beta   90.00
_cell.angle_gamma   90.00
#
_symmetry.space_group_name_H-M   'P 1'
#
loop_
_entity.id
_entity.type
_entity.pdbx_description
1 polymer ?
#
loop_
_entity_poly.entity_id
_entity_poly.type
_entity_poly.pdbx_seq_one_letter_code
_entity_poly.pdbx_strand_id
1 'polypeptide(L)'
;MNIYEAQSRFKSRMTELQRWEENHASPEFVGARYSSPLEATTRKFVIDEVMDGLLWDLSRMTREVVEEARVRGETTLFLDYLGVNPDTRRPWLIVEAKAWAKPMIAWSANGLSSKTVSKNPAEMVAAAINHLKAGKEAKDSPVILEWAQWLEKLRDYVRDLKAESGIAVTRAAITSGRWLVIIKDPQVTLLDDRVAGALEVLVYEGQSLVQSSDAIFDLLSRISLLGDTPEFATPSQAASLITAADVARVFRGVWLARQTTGSQFRPRPLINLYPIIVLDLTTGEKLVVHDESEFALPAKGDAVPKSTAELEAASNALLAQINAVFGAIFTASPLNEFGGFPNRPGDPALSPIRPLSKYANEYMAVTGESAHYLRSAPTIGSCAAHGWGALVPSGVQVGSMVLRSSVDPASYFADGDAFHCAHRVVHERRDRQCFIAPFEKYLCCRACIYQDRCWSPAQLGALPCGLTM
;
A
#
# COMPACT_ATOMS: atom_id res chain seq x y z
N MET A 1 -14.29 -7.90 -4.45
CA MET A 1 -14.30 -8.50 -5.80
C MET A 1 -13.20 -9.54 -5.84
N ASN A 2 -13.50 -10.78 -6.21
CA ASN A 2 -12.45 -11.81 -6.35
C ASN A 2 -11.71 -11.65 -7.70
N ILE A 3 -10.56 -12.32 -7.87
CA ILE A 3 -9.71 -12.17 -9.06
C ILE A 3 -10.42 -12.60 -10.36
N TYR A 4 -11.28 -13.62 -10.31
CA TYR A 4 -12.01 -14.13 -11.47
C TYR A 4 -13.11 -13.17 -11.93
N GLU A 5 -13.80 -12.50 -10.99
CA GLU A 5 -14.75 -11.44 -11.29
C GLU A 5 -14.06 -10.24 -11.94
N ALA A 6 -12.87 -9.87 -11.44
CA ALA A 6 -12.07 -8.79 -12.01
C ALA A 6 -11.59 -9.10 -13.44
N GLN A 7 -11.04 -10.30 -13.66
CA GLN A 7 -10.63 -10.77 -14.99
C GLN A 7 -11.82 -10.78 -15.97
N SER A 8 -12.97 -11.28 -15.54
CA SER A 8 -14.20 -11.28 -16.35
C SER A 8 -14.67 -9.85 -16.70
N ARG A 9 -14.63 -8.93 -15.73
CA ARG A 9 -14.96 -7.51 -15.94
C ARG A 9 -14.00 -6.84 -16.93
N PHE A 10 -12.69 -7.08 -16.78
CA PHE A 10 -11.68 -6.57 -17.71
C PHE A 10 -11.92 -7.05 -19.14
N LYS A 11 -12.16 -8.35 -19.31
CA LYS A 11 -12.48 -8.94 -20.61
C LYS A 11 -13.76 -8.39 -21.23
N SER A 12 -14.81 -8.21 -20.43
CA SER A 12 -16.05 -7.56 -20.86
C SER A 12 -15.78 -6.15 -21.37
N ARG A 13 -14.93 -5.39 -20.66
CA ARG A 13 -14.59 -4.02 -21.05
C ARG A 13 -13.79 -3.96 -22.35
N MET A 14 -12.80 -4.83 -22.54
CA MET A 14 -12.07 -4.92 -23.81
C MET A 14 -13.02 -5.26 -24.98
N THR A 15 -14.01 -6.12 -24.73
CA THR A 15 -15.04 -6.47 -25.72
C THR A 15 -15.92 -5.27 -26.09
N GLU A 16 -16.32 -4.46 -25.11
CA GLU A 16 -17.09 -3.23 -25.34
C GLU A 16 -16.31 -2.21 -26.15
N LEU A 17 -15.04 -1.99 -25.82
CA LEU A 17 -14.16 -1.07 -26.56
C LEU A 17 -14.00 -1.49 -28.01
N GLN A 18 -13.86 -2.78 -28.25
CA GLN A 18 -13.80 -3.33 -29.60
C GLN A 18 -15.11 -3.14 -30.38
N ARG A 19 -16.26 -3.42 -29.76
CA ARG A 19 -17.57 -3.15 -30.40
C ARG A 19 -17.76 -1.67 -30.68
N TRP A 20 -17.27 -0.80 -29.79
CA TRP A 20 -17.32 0.63 -30.02
C TRP A 20 -16.51 1.04 -31.26
N GLU A 21 -15.31 0.47 -31.44
CA GLU A 21 -14.49 0.68 -32.64
C GLU A 21 -15.18 0.21 -33.91
N GLU A 22 -15.74 -1.01 -33.91
CA GLU A 22 -16.45 -1.59 -35.06
C GLU A 22 -17.67 -0.74 -35.47
N ASN A 23 -18.39 -0.19 -34.49
CA ASN A 23 -19.57 0.66 -34.71
C ASN A 23 -19.23 2.11 -35.10
N HIS A 24 -18.00 2.56 -34.86
CA HIS A 24 -17.54 3.93 -35.13
C HIS A 24 -16.33 3.98 -36.06
N ALA A 25 -16.17 2.98 -36.94
CA ALA A 25 -15.18 3.00 -38.00
C ALA A 25 -15.32 4.30 -38.82
N SER A 26 -14.18 4.94 -39.12
CA SER A 26 -14.17 6.29 -39.71
C SER A 26 -14.98 6.35 -41.01
N PRO A 27 -15.83 7.38 -41.22
CA PRO A 27 -16.56 7.52 -42.48
C PRO A 27 -15.60 7.78 -43.65
N GLU A 28 -15.79 7.09 -44.77
CA GLU A 28 -14.93 7.15 -45.97
C GLU A 28 -15.10 8.43 -46.83
N PHE A 29 -15.45 9.58 -46.25
CA PHE A 29 -15.56 10.83 -47.02
C PHE A 29 -15.24 12.10 -46.23
N VAL A 30 -14.73 13.10 -46.96
CA VAL A 30 -14.37 14.43 -46.45
C VAL A 30 -15.64 15.15 -45.97
N GLY A 31 -15.66 15.52 -44.67
CA GLY A 31 -16.76 16.27 -44.04
C GLY A 31 -17.62 15.50 -43.03
N ALA A 32 -17.30 14.24 -42.75
CA ALA A 32 -18.05 13.47 -41.77
C ALA A 32 -17.78 13.94 -40.32
N ARG A 33 -18.85 14.14 -39.53
CA ARG A 33 -18.85 14.80 -38.21
C ARG A 33 -18.41 13.91 -37.03
N TYR A 34 -17.46 13.01 -37.24
CA TYR A 34 -16.81 12.29 -36.14
C TYR A 34 -15.30 12.50 -36.23
N SER A 35 -14.80 13.55 -35.56
CA SER A 35 -13.37 13.64 -35.26
C SER A 35 -13.03 12.57 -34.23
N SER A 36 -12.03 11.75 -34.49
CA SER A 36 -11.56 10.78 -33.50
C SER A 36 -11.26 11.48 -32.16
N PRO A 37 -11.51 10.81 -31.01
CA PRO A 37 -11.28 11.42 -29.71
C PRO A 37 -9.85 11.97 -29.56
N LEU A 38 -9.74 13.17 -29.00
CA LEU A 38 -8.47 13.75 -28.56
C LEU A 38 -7.88 12.91 -27.41
N GLU A 39 -6.59 13.06 -27.16
CA GLU A 39 -5.86 12.30 -26.12
C GLU A 39 -6.51 12.38 -24.74
N ALA A 40 -6.90 13.58 -24.29
CA ALA A 40 -7.58 13.76 -23.00
C ALA A 40 -8.93 13.01 -22.93
N THR A 41 -9.65 12.93 -24.05
CA THR A 41 -10.92 12.19 -24.14
C THR A 41 -10.65 10.68 -24.14
N THR A 42 -9.64 10.23 -24.87
CA THR A 42 -9.21 8.81 -24.87
C THR A 42 -8.77 8.38 -23.48
N ARG A 43 -7.95 9.19 -22.79
CA ARG A 43 -7.54 8.94 -21.40
C ARG A 43 -8.75 8.73 -20.50
N LYS A 44 -9.64 9.71 -20.44
CA LYS A 44 -10.79 9.71 -19.53
C LYS A 44 -11.80 8.58 -19.75
N PHE A 45 -12.12 8.27 -21.01
CA PHE A 45 -13.24 7.37 -21.32
C PHE A 45 -12.82 5.96 -21.75
N VAL A 46 -11.54 5.77 -22.06
CA VAL A 46 -11.00 4.48 -22.50
C VAL A 46 -9.94 4.01 -21.53
N ILE A 47 -8.87 4.77 -21.34
CA ILE A 47 -7.70 4.28 -20.61
C ILE A 47 -7.99 4.22 -19.11
N ASP A 48 -8.70 5.18 -18.54
CA ASP A 48 -9.13 5.15 -17.13
C ASP A 48 -9.92 3.87 -16.81
N GLU A 49 -10.79 3.46 -17.73
CA GLU A 49 -11.63 2.27 -17.60
C GLU A 49 -10.84 0.97 -17.79
N VAL A 50 -9.79 1.00 -18.62
CA VAL A 50 -8.81 -0.08 -18.73
C VAL A 50 -8.04 -0.22 -17.41
N MET A 51 -7.60 0.91 -16.81
CA MET A 51 -6.89 0.92 -15.53
C MET A 51 -7.79 0.42 -14.38
N ASP A 52 -9.04 0.87 -14.30
CA ASP A 52 -10.03 0.37 -13.32
C ASP A 52 -10.27 -1.13 -13.50
N GLY A 53 -10.38 -1.61 -14.75
CA GLY A 53 -10.51 -3.03 -15.07
C GLY A 53 -9.27 -3.85 -14.65
N LEU A 54 -8.08 -3.26 -14.69
CA LEU A 54 -6.83 -3.83 -14.18
C LEU A 54 -6.67 -3.65 -12.66
N LEU A 55 -7.71 -3.17 -11.98
CA LEU A 55 -7.78 -2.98 -10.52
C LEU A 55 -6.83 -1.91 -9.99
N TRP A 56 -6.42 -0.97 -10.83
CA TRP A 56 -5.67 0.19 -10.39
C TRP A 56 -6.64 1.31 -10.00
N ASP A 57 -6.64 1.70 -8.73
CA ASP A 57 -7.51 2.79 -8.28
C ASP A 57 -6.96 4.16 -8.69
N LEU A 58 -7.69 4.84 -9.56
CA LEU A 58 -7.43 6.20 -10.03
C LEU A 58 -7.94 7.26 -9.04
N SER A 59 -8.65 6.86 -7.99
CA SER A 59 -9.17 7.80 -6.99
C SER A 59 -8.02 8.50 -6.26
N ARG A 60 -8.20 9.80 -6.03
CA ARG A 60 -7.23 10.60 -5.25
C ARG A 60 -7.06 10.12 -3.79
N MET A 61 -7.93 9.23 -3.32
CA MET A 61 -7.94 8.73 -1.95
C MET A 61 -6.90 7.66 -1.71
N THR A 62 -6.70 6.74 -2.66
CA THR A 62 -5.74 5.63 -2.51
C THR A 62 -4.36 5.96 -3.09
N ARG A 63 -4.28 6.89 -4.06
CA ARG A 63 -3.05 7.31 -4.73
C ARG A 63 -2.22 6.14 -5.30
N GLU A 64 -2.89 5.04 -5.65
CA GLU A 64 -2.29 3.86 -6.28
C GLU A 64 -1.86 4.18 -7.71
N VAL A 65 -2.62 5.03 -8.39
CA VAL A 65 -2.19 5.66 -9.63
C VAL A 65 -2.02 7.16 -9.43
N VAL A 66 -0.90 7.68 -9.91
CA VAL A 66 -0.67 9.12 -10.03
C VAL A 66 -0.80 9.48 -11.50
N GLU A 67 -1.89 10.15 -11.85
CA GLU A 67 -2.04 10.79 -13.16
C GLU A 67 -1.10 12.02 -13.24
N GLU A 68 -0.52 12.25 -14.42
CA GLU A 68 0.40 13.37 -14.65
C GLU A 68 1.55 13.41 -13.62
N ALA A 69 2.07 12.23 -13.26
CA ALA A 69 3.09 12.11 -12.24
C ALA A 69 4.34 12.87 -12.65
N ARG A 70 4.81 13.73 -11.75
CA ARG A 70 6.00 14.57 -11.96
C ARG A 70 7.24 13.79 -11.60
N VAL A 71 8.14 13.62 -12.57
CA VAL A 71 9.49 13.12 -12.34
C VAL A 71 10.46 14.27 -12.60
N ARG A 72 11.35 14.54 -11.65
CA ARG A 72 12.37 15.58 -11.73
C ARG A 72 13.66 14.99 -12.31
N GLY A 73 13.80 15.05 -13.63
CA GLY A 73 15.07 14.91 -14.33
C GLY A 73 15.75 16.27 -14.56
N GLU A 74 16.44 16.43 -15.68
CA GLU A 74 16.94 17.76 -16.15
C GLU A 74 15.79 18.73 -16.47
N THR A 75 14.60 18.21 -16.81
CA THR A 75 13.34 18.94 -16.92
C THR A 75 12.22 18.20 -16.17
N THR A 76 11.10 18.88 -15.88
CA THR A 76 9.93 18.21 -15.26
C THR A 76 9.19 17.41 -16.32
N LEU A 77 9.22 16.09 -16.18
CA LEU A 77 8.53 15.13 -17.04
C LEU A 77 7.16 14.77 -16.44
N PHE A 78 6.14 14.61 -17.30
CA PHE A 78 4.77 14.28 -16.90
C PHE A 78 4.36 12.92 -17.47
N LEU A 79 4.34 11.91 -16.61
CA LEU A 79 3.84 10.57 -16.91
C LEU A 79 2.32 10.56 -17.00
N ASP A 80 1.73 9.91 -18.00
CA ASP A 80 0.26 9.83 -18.07
C ASP A 80 -0.32 9.06 -16.89
N TYR A 81 0.17 7.84 -16.63
CA TYR A 81 -0.20 7.05 -15.46
C TYR A 81 1.04 6.37 -14.85
N LEU A 82 1.23 6.58 -13.55
CA LEU A 82 2.22 5.88 -12.74
C LEU A 82 1.53 5.05 -11.66
N GLY A 83 1.54 3.73 -11.81
CA GLY A 83 1.09 2.77 -10.81
C GLY A 83 2.18 2.55 -9.76
N VAL A 84 1.86 2.84 -8.51
CA VAL A 84 2.75 2.70 -7.35
C VAL A 84 2.13 1.81 -6.29
N ASN A 85 2.96 1.16 -5.49
CA ASN A 85 2.49 0.56 -4.26
C ASN A 85 2.15 1.70 -3.27
N PRO A 86 0.92 1.76 -2.72
CA PRO A 86 0.50 2.86 -1.87
C PRO A 86 1.29 2.90 -0.54
N ASP A 87 1.76 1.75 -0.05
CA ASP A 87 2.53 1.64 1.17
C ASP A 87 4.00 2.03 0.95
N THR A 88 4.67 1.45 -0.06
CA THR A 88 6.12 1.67 -0.26
C THR A 88 6.44 2.82 -1.18
N ARG A 89 5.45 3.36 -1.91
CA ARG A 89 5.60 4.32 -3.02
C ARG A 89 6.52 3.82 -4.14
N ARG A 90 6.90 2.54 -4.13
CA ARG A 90 7.69 1.91 -5.18
C ARG A 90 6.89 1.93 -6.49
N PRO A 91 7.51 2.35 -7.61
CA PRO A 91 6.82 2.38 -8.88
C PRO A 91 6.81 0.98 -9.51
N TRP A 92 5.64 0.52 -9.95
CA TRP A 92 5.42 -0.83 -10.49
C TRP A 92 5.02 -0.81 -11.96
N LEU A 93 4.24 0.19 -12.37
CA LEU A 93 3.67 0.27 -13.70
C LEU A 93 3.78 1.70 -14.24
N ILE A 94 4.26 1.84 -15.48
CA ILE A 94 4.05 3.04 -16.29
C ILE A 94 3.06 2.71 -17.38
N VAL A 95 2.05 3.55 -17.60
CA VAL A 95 1.22 3.52 -18.81
C VAL A 95 1.28 4.89 -19.47
N GLU A 96 1.85 4.94 -20.68
CA GLU A 96 1.81 6.12 -21.53
C GLU A 96 0.60 6.02 -22.46
N ALA A 97 -0.23 7.06 -22.43
CA ALA A 97 -1.46 7.16 -23.18
C ALA A 97 -1.24 7.85 -24.52
N LYS A 98 -2.04 7.47 -25.52
CA LYS A 98 -2.09 8.11 -26.83
C LYS A 98 -3.53 8.33 -27.26
N ALA A 99 -3.74 9.34 -28.11
CA ALA A 99 -5.05 9.58 -28.70
C ALA A 99 -5.53 8.37 -29.51
N TRP A 100 -6.84 8.15 -29.53
CA TRP A 100 -7.46 6.99 -30.17
C TRP A 100 -7.05 6.78 -31.63
N ALA A 101 -6.89 7.86 -32.40
CA ALA A 101 -6.51 7.79 -33.82
C ALA A 101 -5.04 7.44 -34.08
N LYS A 102 -4.21 7.36 -33.05
CA LYS A 102 -2.77 7.17 -33.23
C LYS A 102 -2.47 5.79 -33.81
N PRO A 103 -1.63 5.73 -34.86
CA PRO A 103 -1.40 4.50 -35.60
C PRO A 103 -0.56 3.51 -34.79
N MET A 104 -0.72 2.24 -35.14
CA MET A 104 0.15 1.19 -34.67
C MET A 104 1.60 1.37 -35.19
N ILE A 105 2.57 0.71 -34.54
CA ILE A 105 3.97 0.79 -34.94
C ILE A 105 4.16 0.30 -36.39
N ALA A 106 5.00 1.01 -37.13
CA ALA A 106 5.34 0.70 -38.51
C ALA A 106 6.81 1.05 -38.80
N TRP A 107 7.41 0.36 -39.76
CA TRP A 107 8.74 0.67 -40.28
C TRP A 107 8.76 2.04 -40.95
N SER A 108 9.86 2.78 -40.77
CA SER A 108 10.18 3.97 -41.56
C SER A 108 10.76 3.58 -42.92
N ALA A 109 10.97 4.56 -43.80
CA ALA A 109 11.73 4.36 -45.05
C ALA A 109 13.13 3.78 -44.77
N ASN A 110 13.79 4.19 -43.68
CA ASN A 110 15.09 3.67 -43.26
C ASN A 110 15.00 2.20 -42.85
N GLY A 111 13.98 1.81 -42.09
CA GLY A 111 13.75 0.42 -41.69
C GLY A 111 13.43 -0.52 -42.87
N LEU A 112 12.69 -0.02 -43.86
CA LEU A 112 12.35 -0.77 -45.07
C LEU A 112 13.55 -1.04 -45.99
N SER A 113 14.69 -0.36 -45.78
CA SER A 113 15.89 -0.56 -46.60
C SER A 113 16.66 -1.86 -46.25
N SER A 114 16.29 -2.54 -45.16
CA SER A 114 16.85 -3.84 -44.76
C SER A 114 16.28 -4.99 -45.60
N LYS A 115 17.12 -5.93 -46.05
CA LYS A 115 16.74 -7.04 -46.95
C LYS A 115 15.78 -8.08 -46.33
N THR A 116 15.52 -8.02 -45.03
CA THR A 116 14.60 -8.94 -44.33
C THR A 116 13.78 -8.15 -43.31
N VAL A 117 12.72 -7.50 -43.76
CA VAL A 117 11.84 -6.71 -42.88
C VAL A 117 10.81 -7.63 -42.24
N SER A 118 10.91 -7.82 -40.93
CA SER A 118 9.90 -8.57 -40.19
C SER A 118 8.57 -7.84 -40.16
N LYS A 119 7.45 -8.58 -40.29
CA LYS A 119 6.11 -8.03 -40.09
C LYS A 119 5.68 -8.04 -38.62
N ASN A 120 6.48 -8.60 -37.73
CA ASN A 120 6.15 -8.73 -36.30
C ASN A 120 6.32 -7.37 -35.59
N PRO A 121 5.24 -6.76 -35.07
CA PRO A 121 5.32 -5.48 -34.36
C PRO A 121 6.28 -5.49 -33.15
N ALA A 122 6.40 -6.62 -32.45
CA ALA A 122 7.32 -6.76 -31.32
C ALA A 122 8.80 -6.64 -31.76
N GLU A 123 9.13 -7.14 -32.95
CA GLU A 123 10.46 -6.98 -33.54
C GLU A 123 10.72 -5.54 -33.99
N MET A 124 9.68 -4.80 -34.45
CA MET A 124 9.79 -3.38 -34.75
C MET A 124 10.11 -2.57 -33.50
N VAL A 125 9.39 -2.82 -32.39
CA VAL A 125 9.64 -2.16 -31.10
C VAL A 125 11.04 -2.48 -30.60
N ALA A 126 11.44 -3.76 -30.62
CA ALA A 126 12.78 -4.17 -30.19
C ALA A 126 13.88 -3.51 -31.03
N ALA A 127 13.71 -3.44 -32.36
CA ALA A 127 14.65 -2.76 -33.25
C ALA A 127 14.77 -1.26 -32.94
N ALA A 128 13.64 -0.58 -32.68
CA ALA A 128 13.62 0.82 -32.29
C ALA A 128 14.32 1.05 -30.94
N ILE A 129 14.07 0.19 -29.94
CA ILE A 129 14.73 0.26 -28.63
C ILE A 129 16.24 0.06 -28.78
N ASN A 130 16.69 -0.92 -29.56
CA ASN A 130 18.12 -1.14 -29.82
C ASN A 130 18.77 0.04 -30.53
N HIS A 131 18.06 0.68 -31.46
CA HIS A 131 18.51 1.91 -32.12
C HIS A 131 18.71 3.06 -31.11
N LEU A 132 17.74 3.27 -30.23
CA LEU A 132 17.82 4.27 -29.16
C LEU A 132 18.98 4.00 -28.18
N LYS A 133 19.18 2.74 -27.79
CA LYS A 133 20.27 2.33 -26.89
C LYS A 133 21.65 2.52 -27.50
N ALA A 134 21.76 2.45 -28.82
CA ALA A 134 22.98 2.78 -29.54
C ALA A 134 23.27 4.30 -29.63
N GLY A 135 22.45 5.14 -28.97
CA GLY A 135 22.64 6.60 -28.94
C GLY A 135 22.35 7.29 -30.27
N LYS A 136 21.59 6.64 -31.16
CA LYS A 136 21.26 7.19 -32.48
C LYS A 136 20.01 8.07 -32.43
N GLU A 137 19.95 9.08 -33.30
CA GLU A 137 18.84 10.03 -33.32
C GLU A 137 17.52 9.38 -33.77
N ALA A 138 16.40 9.89 -33.22
CA ALA A 138 15.05 9.39 -33.52
C ALA A 138 14.66 9.52 -35.00
N LYS A 139 15.18 10.53 -35.72
CA LYS A 139 14.93 10.73 -37.17
C LYS A 139 15.49 9.60 -38.03
N ASP A 140 16.53 8.93 -37.54
CA ASP A 140 17.20 7.82 -38.23
C ASP A 140 16.67 6.46 -37.77
N SER A 141 15.65 6.45 -36.91
CA SER A 141 15.04 5.24 -36.37
C SER A 141 14.52 4.33 -37.47
N PRO A 142 14.61 2.99 -37.28
CA PRO A 142 14.03 2.05 -38.23
C PRO A 142 12.50 2.10 -38.23
N VAL A 143 11.85 2.67 -37.21
CA VAL A 143 10.39 2.86 -37.16
C VAL A 143 10.01 4.32 -37.38
N ILE A 144 8.72 4.58 -37.64
CA ILE A 144 8.24 5.96 -37.84
C ILE A 144 8.63 6.88 -36.68
N LEU A 145 8.94 8.14 -37.00
CA LEU A 145 9.51 9.12 -36.06
C LEU A 145 8.69 9.25 -34.77
N GLU A 146 7.37 9.27 -34.91
CA GLU A 146 6.45 9.40 -33.78
C GLU A 146 6.63 8.27 -32.74
N TRP A 147 6.77 7.02 -33.19
CA TRP A 147 7.04 5.89 -32.30
C TRP A 147 8.44 5.93 -31.68
N ALA A 148 9.44 6.38 -32.44
CA ALA A 148 10.80 6.55 -31.91
C ALA A 148 10.81 7.55 -30.74
N GLN A 149 10.09 8.66 -30.87
CA GLN A 149 9.95 9.67 -29.81
C GLN A 149 9.19 9.14 -28.59
N TRP A 150 8.14 8.34 -28.79
CA TRP A 150 7.41 7.74 -27.66
C TRP A 150 8.27 6.76 -26.87
N LEU A 151 9.06 5.93 -27.56
CA LEU A 151 9.97 4.98 -26.91
C LEU A 151 11.13 5.68 -26.21
N GLU A 152 11.65 6.77 -26.78
CA GLU A 152 12.66 7.63 -26.15
C GLU A 152 12.12 8.23 -24.85
N LYS A 153 10.93 8.85 -24.90
CA LYS A 153 10.25 9.42 -23.73
C LYS A 153 9.98 8.36 -22.65
N LEU A 154 9.52 7.17 -23.04
CA LEU A 154 9.30 6.07 -22.10
C LEU A 154 10.60 5.61 -21.44
N ARG A 155 11.70 5.51 -22.20
CA ARG A 155 13.02 5.18 -21.65
C ARG A 155 13.49 6.24 -20.66
N ASP A 156 13.29 7.52 -20.96
CA ASP A 156 13.65 8.62 -20.06
C ASP A 156 12.87 8.53 -18.75
N TYR A 157 11.57 8.24 -18.80
CA TYR A 157 10.79 8.03 -17.58
C TYR A 157 11.32 6.88 -16.71
N VAL A 158 11.61 5.73 -17.32
CA VAL A 158 12.09 4.55 -16.60
C VAL A 158 13.46 4.83 -15.97
N ARG A 159 14.35 5.53 -16.69
CA ARG A 159 15.65 5.96 -16.19
C ARG A 159 15.51 6.92 -15.01
N ASP A 160 14.71 7.97 -15.17
CA ASP A 160 14.61 9.04 -14.18
C ASP A 160 13.89 8.53 -12.91
N LEU A 161 12.84 7.70 -13.05
CA LEU A 161 12.21 7.02 -11.91
C LEU A 161 13.17 6.08 -11.17
N LYS A 162 14.03 5.35 -11.90
CA LYS A 162 15.06 4.51 -11.26
C LYS A 162 16.07 5.36 -10.51
N ALA A 163 16.48 6.50 -11.06
CA ALA A 163 17.40 7.42 -10.40
C ALA A 163 16.79 8.01 -9.12
N GLU A 164 15.50 8.34 -9.13
CA GLU A 164 14.80 8.90 -7.96
C GLU A 164 14.47 7.85 -6.88
N SER A 165 13.95 6.68 -7.29
CA SER A 165 13.43 5.67 -6.36
C SER A 165 14.45 4.57 -6.01
N GLY A 166 15.59 4.53 -6.71
CA GLY A 166 16.60 3.47 -6.61
C GLY A 166 16.23 2.17 -7.33
N ILE A 167 15.00 2.04 -7.87
CA ILE A 167 14.49 0.81 -8.48
C ILE A 167 13.73 1.14 -9.77
N ALA A 168 13.94 0.34 -10.82
CA ALA A 168 13.16 0.48 -12.05
C ALA A 168 11.73 -0.06 -11.90
N VAL A 169 10.81 0.45 -12.72
CA VAL A 169 9.45 -0.08 -12.79
C VAL A 169 9.42 -1.52 -13.30
N THR A 170 8.51 -2.30 -12.75
CA THR A 170 8.34 -3.72 -13.09
C THR A 170 7.74 -3.93 -14.47
N ARG A 171 6.82 -3.05 -14.90
CA ARG A 171 6.24 -3.04 -16.24
C ARG A 171 6.13 -1.63 -16.80
N ALA A 172 6.18 -1.55 -18.12
CA ALA A 172 5.85 -0.34 -18.85
C ALA A 172 4.94 -0.69 -20.03
N ALA A 173 3.95 0.17 -20.29
CA ALA A 173 3.03 -0.01 -21.40
C ALA A 173 2.81 1.31 -22.15
N ILE A 174 2.51 1.21 -23.44
CA ILE A 174 2.02 2.31 -24.28
C ILE A 174 0.71 1.85 -24.91
N THR A 175 -0.32 2.68 -24.88
CA THR A 175 -1.64 2.32 -25.42
C THR A 175 -2.41 3.51 -25.99
N SER A 176 -3.15 3.26 -27.07
CA SER A 176 -4.18 4.17 -27.61
C SER A 176 -5.60 3.72 -27.27
N GLY A 177 -5.75 2.58 -26.60
CA GLY A 177 -7.00 1.84 -26.47
C GLY A 177 -7.29 0.87 -27.62
N ARG A 178 -6.79 1.14 -28.84
CA ARG A 178 -6.94 0.25 -30.01
C ARG A 178 -5.83 -0.79 -30.11
N TRP A 179 -4.67 -0.43 -29.57
CA TRP A 179 -3.50 -1.28 -29.49
C TRP A 179 -2.82 -1.08 -28.14
N LEU A 180 -2.07 -2.08 -27.70
CA LEU A 180 -1.33 -2.11 -26.44
C LEU A 180 0.05 -2.74 -26.68
N VAL A 181 1.09 -2.03 -26.28
CA VAL A 181 2.47 -2.54 -26.23
C VAL A 181 2.89 -2.64 -24.77
N ILE A 182 3.37 -3.81 -24.35
CA ILE A 182 3.86 -4.09 -23.00
C ILE A 182 5.34 -4.46 -23.06
N ILE A 183 6.16 -3.80 -22.25
CA ILE A 183 7.56 -4.16 -21.98
C ILE A 183 7.60 -4.90 -20.64
N LYS A 184 8.02 -6.17 -20.68
CA LYS A 184 8.00 -7.04 -19.51
C LYS A 184 9.04 -6.68 -18.45
N ASP A 185 10.25 -6.30 -18.87
CA ASP A 185 11.30 -5.86 -17.96
C ASP A 185 11.91 -4.56 -18.49
N PRO A 186 11.38 -3.40 -18.05
CA PRO A 186 11.85 -2.10 -18.51
C PRO A 186 13.32 -1.84 -18.20
N GLN A 187 13.87 -2.38 -17.11
CA GLN A 187 15.29 -2.24 -16.80
C GLN A 187 16.15 -2.93 -17.85
N VAL A 188 15.92 -4.23 -18.04
CA VAL A 188 16.72 -5.04 -18.97
C VAL A 188 16.50 -4.57 -20.42
N THR A 189 15.27 -4.21 -20.76
CA THR A 189 14.90 -3.90 -22.15
C THR A 189 15.34 -2.49 -22.54
N LEU A 190 15.09 -1.47 -21.72
CA LEU A 190 15.30 -0.06 -22.09
C LEU A 190 16.61 0.54 -21.58
N LEU A 191 17.15 0.05 -20.45
CA LEU A 191 18.28 0.69 -19.77
C LEU A 191 19.60 -0.08 -19.90
N ASP A 192 19.60 -1.39 -19.63
CA ASP A 192 20.82 -2.20 -19.61
C ASP A 192 21.44 -2.37 -21.01
N ASP A 193 22.73 -2.68 -21.14
CA ASP A 193 23.39 -2.78 -22.45
C ASP A 193 22.99 -4.02 -23.31
N ARG A 194 22.11 -4.88 -22.79
CA ARG A 194 21.63 -6.08 -23.50
C ARG A 194 20.79 -5.72 -24.73
N VAL A 195 20.98 -6.42 -25.84
CA VAL A 195 20.10 -6.29 -27.01
C VAL A 195 18.67 -6.69 -26.66
N ALA A 196 17.72 -5.78 -26.84
CA ALA A 196 16.30 -6.03 -26.66
C ALA A 196 15.82 -7.04 -27.70
N GLY A 197 15.13 -8.08 -27.24
CA GLY A 197 14.55 -9.11 -28.10
C GLY A 197 13.03 -8.98 -28.17
N ALA A 198 12.43 -9.50 -29.24
CA ALA A 198 10.98 -9.49 -29.42
C ALA A 198 10.23 -10.25 -28.31
N LEU A 199 10.86 -11.24 -27.68
CA LEU A 199 10.24 -11.96 -26.56
C LEU A 199 10.04 -11.08 -25.33
N GLU A 200 10.73 -9.94 -25.21
CA GLU A 200 10.60 -9.01 -24.08
C GLU A 200 9.45 -7.99 -24.28
N VAL A 201 8.89 -7.95 -25.50
CA VAL A 201 7.84 -7.00 -25.91
C VAL A 201 6.61 -7.77 -26.35
N LEU A 202 5.47 -7.46 -25.74
CA LEU A 202 4.18 -8.01 -26.13
C LEU A 202 3.35 -6.94 -26.80
N VAL A 203 2.71 -7.30 -27.91
CA VAL A 203 2.01 -6.35 -28.77
C VAL A 203 0.65 -6.89 -29.15
N TYR A 204 -0.39 -6.11 -28.87
CA TYR A 204 -1.78 -6.47 -29.10
C TYR A 204 -2.49 -5.35 -29.87
N GLU A 205 -3.36 -5.73 -30.79
CA GLU A 205 -4.20 -4.83 -31.58
C GLU A 205 -5.55 -5.50 -31.91
N GLY A 206 -6.63 -4.72 -31.88
CA GLY A 206 -7.96 -5.18 -32.25
C GLY A 206 -8.40 -6.44 -31.49
N GLN A 207 -8.84 -7.48 -32.20
CA GLN A 207 -9.38 -8.71 -31.59
C GLN A 207 -8.38 -9.44 -30.68
N SER A 208 -7.08 -9.25 -30.90
CA SER A 208 -6.06 -9.86 -30.03
C SER A 208 -6.08 -9.30 -28.61
N LEU A 209 -6.53 -8.05 -28.41
CA LEU A 209 -6.72 -7.46 -27.07
C LEU A 209 -7.77 -8.22 -26.26
N VAL A 210 -8.87 -8.62 -26.90
CA VAL A 210 -9.94 -9.38 -26.24
C VAL A 210 -9.51 -10.83 -26.03
N GLN A 211 -8.92 -11.45 -27.05
CA GLN A 211 -8.48 -12.85 -26.99
C GLN A 211 -7.38 -13.08 -25.94
N SER A 212 -6.49 -12.11 -25.77
CA SER A 212 -5.40 -12.17 -24.78
C SER A 212 -5.69 -11.39 -23.49
N SER A 213 -6.96 -11.02 -23.24
CA SER A 213 -7.35 -10.23 -22.07
C SER A 213 -6.89 -10.84 -20.75
N ASP A 214 -7.01 -12.15 -20.57
CA ASP A 214 -6.57 -12.85 -19.35
C ASP A 214 -5.04 -12.72 -19.17
N ALA A 215 -4.27 -12.91 -20.25
CA ALA A 215 -2.81 -12.75 -20.22
C ALA A 215 -2.38 -11.29 -19.99
N ILE A 216 -3.09 -10.33 -20.57
CA ILE A 216 -2.86 -8.89 -20.34
C ILE A 216 -3.15 -8.53 -18.89
N PHE A 217 -4.24 -9.05 -18.33
CA PHE A 217 -4.58 -8.87 -16.91
C PHE A 217 -3.49 -9.44 -16.01
N ASP A 218 -3.01 -10.65 -16.29
CA ASP A 218 -1.95 -11.27 -15.50
C ASP A 218 -0.61 -10.52 -15.58
N LEU A 219 -0.39 -9.75 -16.66
CA LEU A 219 0.81 -8.95 -16.84
C LEU A 219 0.74 -7.55 -16.22
N LEU A 220 -0.44 -6.93 -16.19
CA LEU A 220 -0.60 -5.52 -15.87
C LEU A 220 -1.49 -5.23 -14.67
N SER A 221 -2.29 -6.19 -14.21
CA SER A 221 -3.21 -5.94 -13.11
C SER A 221 -2.45 -5.57 -11.84
N ARG A 222 -3.07 -4.73 -11.02
CA ARG A 222 -2.55 -4.37 -9.70
C ARG A 222 -2.23 -5.63 -8.90
N ILE A 223 -3.13 -6.61 -8.89
CA ILE A 223 -2.97 -7.85 -8.12
C ILE A 223 -1.75 -8.65 -8.58
N SER A 224 -1.55 -8.79 -9.89
CA SER A 224 -0.41 -9.55 -10.42
C SER A 224 0.92 -8.82 -10.26
N LEU A 225 0.91 -7.48 -10.34
CA LEU A 225 2.12 -6.68 -10.26
C LEU A 225 2.57 -6.40 -8.84
N LEU A 226 1.65 -5.98 -7.97
CA LEU A 226 2.01 -5.81 -6.57
C LEU A 226 2.22 -7.16 -5.90
N GLY A 227 1.63 -8.22 -6.44
CA GLY A 227 1.41 -9.48 -5.73
C GLY A 227 0.61 -9.14 -4.49
N ASP A 228 -0.72 -9.33 -4.49
CA ASP A 228 -1.51 -9.09 -3.27
C ASP A 228 -0.99 -10.02 -2.16
N THR A 229 0.00 -9.53 -1.43
CA THR A 229 0.32 -9.94 -0.09
C THR A 229 -0.91 -9.49 0.66
N PRO A 230 -1.79 -10.43 1.04
CA PRO A 230 -3.05 -10.05 1.64
C PRO A 230 -2.75 -9.20 2.88
N GLU A 231 -3.62 -8.22 3.17
CA GLU A 231 -3.45 -7.35 4.36
C GLU A 231 -3.26 -8.19 5.63
N PHE A 232 -3.81 -9.40 5.61
CA PHE A 232 -3.59 -10.48 6.56
C PHE A 232 -3.42 -11.82 5.82
N ALA A 233 -2.39 -12.58 6.17
CA ALA A 233 -2.19 -13.95 5.73
C ALA A 233 -2.32 -14.93 6.90
N THR A 234 -2.78 -16.16 6.62
CA THR A 234 -2.54 -17.28 7.53
C THR A 234 -1.09 -17.76 7.41
N PRO A 235 -0.55 -18.52 8.39
CA PRO A 235 0.82 -19.05 8.30
C PRO A 235 1.10 -19.82 7.01
N SER A 236 0.15 -20.64 6.53
CA SER A 236 0.29 -21.39 5.27
C SER A 236 0.27 -20.51 4.03
N GLN A 237 -0.56 -19.46 4.01
CA GLN A 237 -0.56 -18.48 2.93
C GLN A 237 0.76 -17.72 2.89
N ALA A 238 1.28 -17.28 4.05
CA ALA A 238 2.55 -16.59 4.13
C ALA A 238 3.71 -17.43 3.55
N ALA A 239 3.77 -18.72 3.88
CA ALA A 239 4.77 -19.63 3.34
C ALA A 239 4.62 -19.93 1.83
N SER A 240 3.46 -19.63 1.24
CA SER A 240 3.23 -19.72 -0.21
C SER A 240 3.63 -18.45 -0.95
N LEU A 241 3.75 -17.32 -0.24
CA LEU A 241 4.05 -16.01 -0.81
C LEU A 241 5.54 -15.67 -0.74
N ILE A 242 6.20 -16.08 0.35
CA ILE A 242 7.59 -15.74 0.65
C ILE A 242 8.33 -16.94 1.22
N THR A 243 9.67 -16.88 1.19
CA THR A 243 10.57 -17.85 1.81
C THR A 243 11.18 -17.30 3.10
N ALA A 244 11.81 -18.17 3.90
CA ALA A 244 12.48 -17.72 5.12
C ALA A 244 13.63 -16.73 4.87
N ALA A 245 14.28 -16.81 3.71
CA ALA A 245 15.36 -15.91 3.33
C ALA A 245 14.87 -14.48 3.03
N ASP A 246 13.58 -14.31 2.76
CA ASP A 246 12.98 -13.01 2.47
C ASP A 246 12.66 -12.22 3.74
N VAL A 247 12.67 -12.85 4.91
CA VAL A 247 12.32 -12.24 6.20
C VAL A 247 13.57 -11.64 6.86
N ALA A 248 13.59 -10.30 6.98
CA ALA A 248 14.67 -9.57 7.65
C ALA A 248 14.47 -9.51 9.17
N ARG A 249 13.23 -9.27 9.63
CA ARG A 249 12.87 -9.22 11.06
C ARG A 249 11.45 -9.73 11.28
N VAL A 250 11.15 -10.09 12.52
CA VAL A 250 9.82 -10.54 12.93
C VAL A 250 9.38 -9.73 14.13
N PHE A 251 8.17 -9.20 14.14
CA PHE A 251 7.62 -8.46 15.28
C PHE A 251 6.28 -9.05 15.69
N ARG A 252 5.97 -9.05 16.98
CA ARG A 252 4.60 -9.26 17.43
C ARG A 252 3.78 -8.00 17.24
N GLY A 253 2.47 -8.17 17.17
CA GLY A 253 1.52 -7.09 17.19
C GLY A 253 0.15 -7.56 17.64
N VAL A 254 -0.78 -6.62 17.66
CA VAL A 254 -2.20 -6.87 17.81
C VAL A 254 -2.96 -6.18 16.70
N TRP A 255 -3.91 -6.89 16.10
CA TRP A 255 -5.01 -6.26 15.41
C TRP A 255 -6.09 -5.96 16.44
N LEU A 256 -6.44 -4.69 16.55
CA LEU A 256 -7.39 -4.15 17.50
C LEU A 256 -8.63 -3.70 16.76
N ALA A 257 -9.80 -4.21 17.17
CA ALA A 257 -11.09 -3.76 16.69
C ALA A 257 -11.88 -3.12 17.83
N ARG A 258 -12.20 -1.82 17.71
CA ARG A 258 -12.98 -1.09 18.70
C ARG A 258 -14.43 -0.95 18.24
N GLN A 259 -15.33 -1.59 18.97
CA GLN A 259 -16.75 -1.63 18.67
C GLN A 259 -17.57 -0.88 19.73
N THR A 260 -18.76 -0.43 19.33
CA THR A 260 -19.76 0.09 20.25
C THR A 260 -20.87 -0.95 20.41
N THR A 261 -21.09 -1.37 21.65
CA THR A 261 -22.16 -2.30 22.02
C THR A 261 -23.19 -1.60 22.92
N GLY A 262 -24.31 -2.28 23.20
CA GLY A 262 -25.39 -1.73 24.00
C GLY A 262 -26.38 -0.88 23.19
N SER A 263 -27.23 -0.12 23.88
CA SER A 263 -28.22 0.75 23.23
C SER A 263 -27.66 2.15 23.04
N GLN A 264 -28.30 2.94 22.17
CA GLN A 264 -27.96 4.37 21.96
C GLN A 264 -27.98 5.20 23.26
N PHE A 265 -28.74 4.77 24.28
CA PHE A 265 -28.82 5.44 25.58
C PHE A 265 -27.76 4.96 26.59
N ARG A 266 -27.14 3.81 26.33
CA ARG A 266 -26.10 3.22 27.17
C ARG A 266 -25.03 2.55 26.29
N PRO A 267 -24.33 3.32 25.44
CA PRO A 267 -23.27 2.77 24.62
C PRO A 267 -22.12 2.30 25.51
N ARG A 268 -21.51 1.17 25.16
CA ARG A 268 -20.36 0.59 25.85
C ARG A 268 -19.28 0.24 24.84
N PRO A 269 -18.03 0.64 25.06
CA PRO A 269 -16.95 0.21 24.19
C PRO A 269 -16.69 -1.28 24.42
N LEU A 270 -16.38 -2.00 23.35
CA LEU A 270 -15.77 -3.33 23.35
C LEU A 270 -14.48 -3.23 22.53
N ILE A 271 -13.38 -3.80 23.05
CA ILE A 271 -12.12 -3.89 22.33
C ILE A 271 -11.80 -5.37 22.15
N ASN A 272 -11.79 -5.82 20.90
CA ASN A 272 -11.34 -7.15 20.52
C ASN A 272 -9.89 -7.08 20.03
N LEU A 273 -9.11 -8.07 20.41
CA LEU A 273 -7.69 -8.21 20.12
C LEU A 273 -7.46 -9.54 19.40
N TYR A 274 -6.77 -9.47 18.28
CA TYR A 274 -6.34 -10.62 17.50
C TYR A 274 -4.80 -10.62 17.47
N PRO A 275 -4.13 -11.70 17.92
CA PRO A 275 -2.68 -11.76 17.88
C PRO A 275 -2.22 -11.78 16.42
N ILE A 276 -1.22 -10.96 16.12
CA ILE A 276 -0.60 -10.94 14.79
C ILE A 276 0.93 -11.01 14.92
N ILE A 277 1.56 -11.51 13.87
CA ILE A 277 3.00 -11.49 13.65
C ILE A 277 3.27 -10.71 12.37
N VAL A 278 4.12 -9.69 12.46
CA VAL A 278 4.54 -8.88 11.32
C VAL A 278 5.91 -9.37 10.87
N LEU A 279 5.96 -9.92 9.66
CA LEU A 279 7.18 -10.29 8.96
C LEU A 279 7.66 -9.06 8.18
N ASP A 280 8.79 -8.51 8.60
CA ASP A 280 9.47 -7.42 7.92
C ASP A 280 10.41 -8.01 6.87
N LEU A 281 10.13 -7.75 5.59
CA LEU A 281 10.83 -8.36 4.48
C LEU A 281 12.11 -7.59 4.14
N THR A 282 13.07 -8.26 3.52
CA THR A 282 14.31 -7.64 3.02
C THR A 282 14.06 -6.54 2.00
N THR A 283 12.90 -6.56 1.34
CA THR A 283 12.41 -5.50 0.43
C THR A 283 11.90 -4.25 1.16
N GLY A 284 11.73 -4.31 2.48
CA GLY A 284 11.10 -3.26 3.31
C GLY A 284 9.58 -3.38 3.42
N GLU A 285 8.97 -4.32 2.70
CA GLU A 285 7.53 -4.62 2.81
C GLU A 285 7.20 -5.33 4.13
N LYS A 286 5.94 -5.23 4.55
CA LYS A 286 5.44 -5.84 5.78
C LYS A 286 4.34 -6.82 5.44
N LEU A 287 4.58 -8.11 5.67
CA LEU A 287 3.55 -9.13 5.61
C LEU A 287 3.01 -9.39 7.02
N VAL A 288 1.70 -9.36 7.18
CA VAL A 288 1.06 -9.54 8.48
C VAL A 288 0.39 -10.89 8.51
N VAL A 289 0.78 -11.70 9.49
CA VAL A 289 0.31 -13.06 9.67
C VAL A 289 -0.56 -13.10 10.92
N HIS A 290 -1.70 -13.76 10.85
CA HIS A 290 -2.63 -13.89 11.97
C HIS A 290 -3.20 -15.31 12.03
N ASP A 291 -3.89 -15.60 13.14
CA ASP A 291 -4.82 -16.72 13.24
C ASP A 291 -6.26 -16.20 13.49
N GLU A 292 -7.19 -17.13 13.68
CA GLU A 292 -8.60 -16.82 14.00
C GLU A 292 -8.85 -16.61 15.50
N SER A 293 -7.80 -16.53 16.32
CA SER A 293 -7.95 -16.39 17.77
C SER A 293 -8.42 -14.97 18.13
N GLU A 294 -9.51 -14.88 18.89
CA GLU A 294 -10.11 -13.61 19.32
C GLU A 294 -10.09 -13.50 20.85
N PHE A 295 -9.67 -12.32 21.33
CA PHE A 295 -9.64 -12.00 22.76
C PHE A 295 -10.36 -10.68 23.03
N ALA A 296 -11.29 -10.68 23.98
CA ALA A 296 -11.89 -9.44 24.46
C ALA A 296 -10.99 -8.82 25.55
N LEU A 297 -10.63 -7.55 25.40
CA LEU A 297 -9.93 -6.82 26.44
C LEU A 297 -10.86 -6.65 27.66
N PRO A 298 -10.43 -6.97 28.89
CA PRO A 298 -11.27 -6.78 30.07
C PRO A 298 -11.42 -5.29 30.40
N ALA A 299 -12.65 -4.87 30.68
CA ALA A 299 -12.95 -3.48 31.07
C ALA A 299 -12.47 -3.09 32.47
N LYS A 300 -11.95 -4.06 33.25
CA LYS A 300 -11.36 -3.87 34.58
C LYS A 300 -9.88 -4.21 34.56
N GLY A 301 -9.06 -3.35 35.14
CA GLY A 301 -7.61 -3.44 35.20
C GLY A 301 -7.09 -4.67 35.96
N ASP A 302 -7.82 -5.13 36.97
CA ASP A 302 -7.46 -6.32 37.77
C ASP A 302 -7.42 -7.62 36.94
N ALA A 303 -8.17 -7.67 35.84
CA ALA A 303 -8.21 -8.79 34.91
C ALA A 303 -7.20 -8.66 33.75
N VAL A 304 -6.55 -7.49 33.58
CA VAL A 304 -5.55 -7.28 32.50
C VAL A 304 -4.37 -8.25 32.59
N PRO A 305 -3.76 -8.56 33.75
CA PRO A 305 -2.66 -9.52 33.81
C PRO A 305 -3.01 -10.87 33.18
N LYS A 306 -4.22 -11.37 33.45
CA LYS A 306 -4.70 -12.63 32.87
C LYS A 306 -4.85 -12.52 31.35
N SER A 307 -5.50 -11.46 30.87
CA SER A 307 -5.68 -11.21 29.43
C SER A 307 -4.33 -11.07 28.70
N THR A 308 -3.34 -10.40 29.31
CA THR A 308 -1.99 -10.30 28.73
C THR A 308 -1.30 -11.65 28.63
N ALA A 309 -1.47 -12.54 29.61
CA ALA A 309 -0.89 -13.88 29.58
C ALA A 309 -1.56 -14.80 28.55
N GLU A 310 -2.89 -14.70 28.39
CA GLU A 310 -3.65 -15.45 27.38
C GLU A 310 -3.24 -15.04 25.95
N LEU A 311 -3.12 -13.73 25.70
CA LEU A 311 -2.69 -13.22 24.39
C LEU A 311 -1.21 -13.55 24.09
N GLU A 312 -0.35 -13.54 25.11
CA GLU A 312 1.05 -13.98 25.00
C GLU A 312 1.15 -15.46 24.61
N ALA A 313 0.35 -16.33 25.24
CA ALA A 313 0.29 -17.75 24.88
C ALA A 313 -0.18 -17.95 23.43
N ALA A 314 -1.21 -17.22 22.99
CA ALA A 314 -1.70 -17.30 21.61
C ALA A 314 -0.67 -16.78 20.59
N SER A 315 -0.04 -15.65 20.88
CA SER A 315 1.03 -15.09 20.03
C SER A 315 2.24 -16.04 19.93
N ASN A 316 2.60 -16.71 21.03
CA ASN A 316 3.64 -17.76 21.01
C ASN A 316 3.26 -18.94 20.12
N ALA A 317 2.00 -19.40 20.21
CA ALA A 317 1.50 -20.47 19.36
C ALA A 317 1.52 -20.07 17.87
N LEU A 318 1.12 -18.85 17.54
CA LEU A 318 1.16 -18.31 16.17
C LEU A 318 2.60 -18.24 15.63
N LEU A 319 3.55 -17.72 16.42
CA LEU A 319 4.96 -17.69 16.01
C LEU A 319 5.53 -19.10 15.81
N ALA A 320 5.17 -20.05 16.68
CA ALA A 320 5.57 -21.45 16.54
C ALA A 320 5.00 -22.08 15.26
N GLN A 321 3.75 -21.77 14.90
CA GLN A 321 3.17 -22.20 13.62
C GLN A 321 3.94 -21.63 12.44
N ILE A 322 4.22 -20.32 12.43
CA ILE A 322 5.01 -19.68 11.37
C ILE A 322 6.38 -20.37 11.23
N ASN A 323 7.10 -20.58 12.34
CA ASN A 323 8.38 -21.29 12.33
C ASN A 323 8.26 -22.69 11.71
N ALA A 324 7.18 -23.42 12.03
CA ALA A 324 6.94 -24.75 11.48
C ALA A 324 6.70 -24.74 9.97
N VAL A 325 5.87 -23.82 9.44
CA VAL A 325 5.58 -23.78 7.99
C VAL A 325 6.77 -23.27 7.17
N PHE A 326 7.57 -22.36 7.72
CA PHE A 326 8.75 -21.83 7.05
C PHE A 326 9.99 -22.74 7.20
N GLY A 327 9.96 -23.73 8.09
CA GLY A 327 11.11 -24.58 8.39
C GLY A 327 12.30 -23.80 8.96
N ALA A 328 12.03 -22.67 9.65
CA ALA A 328 13.02 -21.75 10.18
C ALA A 328 12.67 -21.33 11.61
N ILE A 329 13.66 -20.85 12.37
CA ILE A 329 13.45 -20.35 13.73
C ILE A 329 13.53 -18.83 13.70
N PHE A 330 12.38 -18.17 13.74
CA PHE A 330 12.27 -16.74 13.95
C PHE A 330 12.09 -16.40 15.43
N THR A 331 12.68 -15.28 15.83
CA THR A 331 12.48 -14.66 17.14
C THR A 331 11.92 -13.25 16.96
N ALA A 332 11.00 -12.85 17.83
CA ALA A 332 10.46 -11.50 17.81
C ALA A 332 11.56 -10.48 18.11
N SER A 333 11.58 -9.39 17.35
CA SER A 333 12.54 -8.30 17.44
C SER A 333 12.01 -7.18 18.35
N PRO A 334 12.90 -6.45 19.04
CA PRO A 334 12.54 -5.30 19.87
C PRO A 334 11.75 -4.24 19.12
N LEU A 335 10.78 -3.61 19.78
CA LEU A 335 9.91 -2.60 19.16
C LEU A 335 10.68 -1.37 18.63
N ASN A 336 11.82 -1.03 19.23
CA ASN A 336 12.65 0.09 18.78
C ASN A 336 13.30 -0.17 17.40
N GLU A 337 13.45 -1.43 17.00
CA GLU A 337 13.92 -1.81 15.66
C GLU A 337 12.80 -1.77 14.61
N PHE A 338 11.54 -1.64 15.02
CA PHE A 338 10.46 -1.45 14.08
C PHE A 338 10.53 -0.04 13.48
N GLY A 339 10.83 0.00 12.19
CA GLY A 339 10.94 1.23 11.40
C GLY A 339 9.62 1.98 11.23
N GLY A 340 8.50 1.48 11.76
CA GLY A 340 7.17 2.08 11.63
C GLY A 340 6.48 1.68 10.33
N PHE A 341 5.17 1.89 10.28
CA PHE A 341 4.42 1.88 9.03
C PHE A 341 4.70 3.19 8.28
N PRO A 342 4.78 3.14 6.94
CA PRO A 342 4.96 4.35 6.12
C PRO A 342 3.80 5.32 6.35
N ASN A 343 4.13 6.60 6.50
CA ASN A 343 3.17 7.62 6.91
C ASN A 343 2.20 8.01 5.80
N ARG A 344 0.94 8.25 6.17
CA ARG A 344 0.06 9.12 5.38
C ARG A 344 0.44 10.59 5.65
N PRO A 345 0.23 11.52 4.70
CA PRO A 345 0.45 12.93 4.96
C PRO A 345 -0.38 13.42 6.15
N GLY A 346 0.28 13.86 7.22
CA GLY A 346 -0.36 14.30 8.47
C GLY A 346 -0.12 13.38 9.67
N ASP A 347 0.38 12.16 9.47
CA ASP A 347 0.74 11.24 10.55
C ASP A 347 2.11 11.58 11.17
N PRO A 348 2.31 11.38 12.50
CA PRO A 348 3.63 11.49 13.11
C PRO A 348 4.62 10.52 12.43
N ALA A 349 5.88 10.93 12.26
CA ALA A 349 6.94 10.15 11.60
C ALA A 349 6.94 8.67 12.06
N LEU A 350 6.73 7.75 11.11
CA LEU A 350 6.89 6.30 11.23
C LEU A 350 6.23 5.68 12.49
N SER A 351 4.90 5.63 12.47
CA SER A 351 4.08 5.11 13.58
C SER A 351 4.12 3.57 13.67
N PRO A 352 4.26 2.96 14.87
CA PRO A 352 4.05 1.52 15.06
C PRO A 352 2.57 1.10 14.99
N ILE A 353 1.68 2.08 14.79
CA ILE A 353 0.23 1.88 14.71
C ILE A 353 -0.28 2.40 13.37
N ARG A 354 -1.06 1.60 12.67
CA ARG A 354 -1.69 1.94 11.39
C ARG A 354 -3.19 1.66 11.44
N PRO A 355 -4.07 2.60 11.07
CA PRO A 355 -5.49 2.32 10.88
C PRO A 355 -5.69 1.43 9.64
N LEU A 356 -6.57 0.43 9.74
CA LEU A 356 -6.92 -0.40 8.59
C LEU A 356 -7.81 0.40 7.64
N SER A 357 -7.45 0.46 6.35
CA SER A 357 -8.14 1.34 5.39
C SER A 357 -9.59 0.93 5.13
N LYS A 358 -9.92 -0.35 5.31
CA LYS A 358 -11.26 -0.89 5.03
C LYS A 358 -12.21 -0.82 6.22
N TYR A 359 -11.70 -0.70 7.45
CA TYR A 359 -12.49 -0.85 8.67
C TYR A 359 -12.30 0.34 9.60
N ALA A 360 -13.34 1.16 9.71
CA ALA A 360 -13.35 2.27 10.65
C ALA A 360 -13.23 1.76 12.09
N ASN A 361 -12.37 2.39 12.90
CA ASN A 361 -12.06 2.01 14.29
C ASN A 361 -11.30 0.68 14.45
N GLU A 362 -10.61 0.22 13.41
CA GLU A 362 -9.68 -0.90 13.51
C GLU A 362 -8.24 -0.47 13.24
N TYR A 363 -7.34 -1.06 14.00
CA TYR A 363 -5.95 -0.65 14.05
C TYR A 363 -5.04 -1.87 14.10
N MET A 364 -3.93 -1.78 13.38
CA MET A 364 -2.81 -2.67 13.53
C MET A 364 -1.77 -2.00 14.42
N ALA A 365 -1.37 -2.64 15.50
CA ALA A 365 -0.44 -2.09 16.47
C ALA A 365 0.73 -3.08 16.66
N VAL A 366 1.91 -2.73 16.18
CA VAL A 366 3.13 -3.53 16.34
C VAL A 366 3.66 -3.32 17.75
N THR A 367 3.94 -4.40 18.46
CA THR A 367 4.30 -4.41 19.87
C THR A 367 5.72 -4.94 20.13
N GLY A 368 6.42 -5.36 19.07
CA GLY A 368 7.81 -5.81 19.14
C GLY A 368 7.92 -7.20 19.78
N GLU A 369 8.58 -7.29 20.93
CA GLU A 369 8.71 -8.56 21.66
C GLU A 369 7.48 -8.90 22.51
N SER A 370 6.68 -7.91 22.89
CA SER A 370 5.47 -8.11 23.71
C SER A 370 4.31 -8.55 22.85
N ALA A 371 3.45 -9.48 23.29
CA ALA A 371 2.22 -9.82 22.55
C ALA A 371 1.08 -8.80 22.72
N HIS A 372 1.16 -7.90 23.70
CA HIS A 372 0.08 -6.96 24.02
C HIS A 372 0.59 -5.51 24.07
N TYR A 373 -0.25 -4.56 23.66
CA TYR A 373 0.05 -3.12 23.78
C TYR A 373 -0.02 -2.56 25.22
N LEU A 374 -0.53 -3.36 26.16
CA LEU A 374 -0.65 -3.06 27.58
C LEU A 374 0.37 -3.89 28.33
N ARG A 375 0.90 -3.30 29.40
CA ARG A 375 1.69 -4.03 30.39
C ARG A 375 0.72 -4.78 31.31
N SER A 376 1.18 -5.87 31.91
CA SER A 376 0.40 -6.60 32.93
C SER A 376 0.05 -5.72 34.13
N ALA A 377 0.89 -4.73 34.45
CA ALA A 377 0.62 -3.67 35.40
C ALA A 377 1.33 -2.36 35.00
N PRO A 378 0.86 -1.20 35.46
CA PRO A 378 1.59 0.06 35.30
C PRO A 378 2.99 -0.03 35.94
N THR A 379 3.98 0.58 35.30
CA THR A 379 5.35 0.70 35.85
C THR A 379 5.42 1.53 37.13
N ILE A 380 4.35 2.27 37.44
CA ILE A 380 4.17 3.02 38.68
C ILE A 380 2.82 2.62 39.27
N GLY A 381 2.82 1.81 40.33
CA GLY A 381 1.61 1.20 40.89
C GLY A 381 0.71 2.14 41.69
N SER A 382 1.27 3.10 42.42
CA SER A 382 0.50 4.10 43.18
C SER A 382 0.57 5.45 42.50
N CYS A 383 -0.57 5.97 42.04
CA CYS A 383 -0.64 7.25 41.34
C CYS A 383 -2.03 7.87 41.51
N ALA A 384 -2.11 9.03 42.15
CA ALA A 384 -3.34 9.80 42.34
C ALA A 384 -3.98 10.18 41.00
N ALA A 385 -3.19 10.25 39.91
CA ALA A 385 -3.70 10.51 38.57
C ALA A 385 -4.64 9.41 38.03
N HIS A 386 -4.70 8.24 38.65
CA HIS A 386 -5.67 7.20 38.27
C HIS A 386 -7.09 7.52 38.74
N GLY A 387 -7.26 8.42 39.73
CA GLY A 387 -8.56 8.86 40.22
C GLY A 387 -8.78 10.37 40.02
N TRP A 388 -9.81 10.74 39.27
CA TRP A 388 -10.20 12.11 38.94
C TRP A 388 -10.50 12.89 40.21
N GLY A 389 -11.23 12.29 41.15
CA GLY A 389 -11.57 12.90 42.44
C GLY A 389 -10.34 13.27 43.27
N ALA A 390 -9.28 12.46 43.22
CA ALA A 390 -8.03 12.75 43.92
C ALA A 390 -7.35 14.00 43.38
N LEU A 391 -7.52 14.33 42.09
CA LEU A 391 -6.89 15.48 41.43
C LEU A 391 -7.64 16.81 41.63
N VAL A 392 -8.91 16.77 42.07
CA VAL A 392 -9.77 17.95 42.24
C VAL A 392 -9.18 19.02 43.15
N PRO A 393 -8.63 18.70 44.34
CA PRO A 393 -8.07 19.70 45.25
C PRO A 393 -6.96 20.54 44.60
N SER A 394 -6.23 19.94 43.67
CA SER A 394 -5.10 20.57 42.97
C SER A 394 -5.51 21.21 41.62
N GLY A 395 -6.76 21.04 41.17
CA GLY A 395 -7.25 21.66 39.93
C GLY A 395 -6.55 21.16 38.65
N VAL A 396 -6.00 19.94 38.68
CA VAL A 396 -5.21 19.33 37.58
C VAL A 396 -5.90 18.14 36.91
N GLN A 397 -7.17 17.91 37.21
CA GLN A 397 -8.00 16.91 36.55
C GLN A 397 -8.36 17.30 35.12
N VAL A 398 -8.45 16.32 34.22
CA VAL A 398 -8.84 16.51 32.81
C VAL A 398 -10.33 16.25 32.64
N GLY A 399 -11.03 17.18 31.95
CA GLY A 399 -12.44 17.03 31.61
C GLY A 399 -13.33 16.59 32.78
N SER A 400 -14.33 15.78 32.45
CA SER A 400 -15.25 15.17 33.42
C SER A 400 -14.80 13.77 33.83
N MET A 401 -15.19 13.35 35.03
CA MET A 401 -14.94 11.99 35.54
C MET A 401 -15.55 10.91 34.63
N VAL A 402 -14.74 9.91 34.27
CA VAL A 402 -15.17 8.76 33.47
C VAL A 402 -15.67 7.65 34.40
N LEU A 403 -16.94 7.73 34.79
CA LEU A 403 -17.55 6.79 35.76
C LEU A 403 -17.54 5.30 35.33
N ARG A 404 -17.46 5.04 34.03
CA ARG A 404 -17.45 3.71 33.42
C ARG A 404 -16.78 3.79 32.05
N SER A 405 -16.41 2.65 31.48
CA SER A 405 -15.91 2.56 30.10
C SER A 405 -16.81 3.34 29.14
N SER A 406 -16.19 4.19 28.32
CA SER A 406 -16.87 5.19 27.49
C SER A 406 -16.45 5.10 26.02
N VAL A 407 -17.43 5.33 25.14
CA VAL A 407 -17.20 5.42 23.69
C VAL A 407 -16.66 6.80 23.33
N ASP A 408 -17.28 7.85 23.88
CA ASP A 408 -16.89 9.25 23.74
C ASP A 408 -16.95 9.96 25.12
N PRO A 409 -15.82 10.38 25.70
CA PRO A 409 -14.47 10.22 25.15
C PRO A 409 -14.05 8.75 25.08
N ALA A 410 -13.10 8.43 24.20
CA ALA A 410 -12.54 7.09 24.10
C ALA A 410 -11.74 6.73 25.35
N SER A 411 -12.36 5.99 26.27
CA SER A 411 -11.76 5.55 27.54
C SER A 411 -12.27 4.17 27.91
N TYR A 412 -11.45 3.14 27.73
CA TYR A 412 -11.85 1.77 28.05
C TYR A 412 -11.86 1.51 29.56
N PHE A 413 -10.89 2.08 30.29
CA PHE A 413 -10.80 1.97 31.74
C PHE A 413 -11.49 3.15 32.43
N ALA A 414 -12.25 2.84 33.48
CA ALA A 414 -12.99 3.82 34.26
C ALA A 414 -12.07 4.54 35.26
N ASP A 415 -12.56 5.66 35.79
CA ASP A 415 -11.90 6.39 36.86
C ASP A 415 -11.64 5.49 38.08
N GLY A 416 -10.46 5.64 38.68
CA GLY A 416 -9.97 4.82 39.78
C GLY A 416 -9.30 3.50 39.37
N ASP A 417 -9.41 3.11 38.09
CA ASP A 417 -8.70 1.93 37.57
C ASP A 417 -7.19 2.23 37.40
N ALA A 418 -6.34 1.23 37.67
CA ALA A 418 -4.89 1.36 37.55
C ALA A 418 -4.41 1.70 36.13
N PHE A 419 -5.22 1.42 35.11
CA PHE A 419 -4.93 1.72 33.71
C PHE A 419 -5.50 3.06 33.26
N HIS A 420 -6.26 3.77 34.10
CA HIS A 420 -6.84 5.08 33.78
C HIS A 420 -5.87 6.22 34.13
N CYS A 421 -5.95 7.33 33.40
CA CYS A 421 -5.24 8.56 33.75
C CYS A 421 -6.13 9.79 33.53
N ALA A 422 -6.39 10.53 34.61
CA ALA A 422 -7.21 11.72 34.65
C ALA A 422 -6.39 13.04 34.73
N HIS A 423 -5.06 13.01 34.57
CA HIS A 423 -4.23 14.20 34.78
C HIS A 423 -4.14 15.10 33.53
N ARG A 424 -4.62 16.35 33.63
CA ARG A 424 -4.68 17.33 32.52
C ARG A 424 -3.34 17.52 31.82
N VAL A 425 -2.27 17.77 32.55
CA VAL A 425 -0.92 17.97 31.97
C VAL A 425 -0.44 16.75 31.17
N VAL A 426 -0.78 15.52 31.60
CA VAL A 426 -0.42 14.31 30.84
C VAL A 426 -1.19 14.29 29.52
N HIS A 427 -2.49 14.57 29.55
CA HIS A 427 -3.34 14.64 28.34
C HIS A 427 -2.89 15.73 27.36
N GLU A 428 -2.59 16.94 27.85
CA GLU A 428 -2.09 18.04 27.02
C GLU A 428 -0.77 17.68 26.33
N ARG A 429 0.13 16.97 27.01
CA ARG A 429 1.39 16.52 26.42
C ARG A 429 1.22 15.34 25.46
N ARG A 430 0.21 14.49 25.63
CA ARG A 430 -0.06 13.33 24.76
C ARG A 430 -0.49 13.69 23.35
N ASP A 431 -1.16 14.83 23.18
CA ASP A 431 -1.85 15.24 21.94
C ASP A 431 -0.96 15.20 20.69
N ARG A 432 0.37 15.30 20.86
CA ARG A 432 1.34 15.35 19.75
C ARG A 432 2.24 14.14 19.60
N GLN A 433 2.11 13.12 20.45
CA GLN A 433 3.11 12.04 20.52
C GLN A 433 2.57 10.67 20.94
N CYS A 434 1.31 10.57 21.37
CA CYS A 434 0.74 9.30 21.81
C CYS A 434 0.20 8.49 20.63
N PHE A 435 0.88 7.39 20.28
CA PHE A 435 0.47 6.54 19.15
C PHE A 435 -0.93 5.93 19.29
N ILE A 436 -1.36 5.60 20.51
CA ILE A 436 -2.66 4.94 20.77
C ILE A 436 -3.83 5.93 20.95
N ALA A 437 -3.57 7.24 20.96
CA ALA A 437 -4.59 8.26 21.14
C ALA A 437 -5.81 8.14 20.19
N PRO A 438 -5.66 7.66 18.93
CA PRO A 438 -6.80 7.47 18.03
C PRO A 438 -7.88 6.53 18.55
N PHE A 439 -7.55 5.56 19.40
CA PHE A 439 -8.53 4.58 19.93
C PHE A 439 -8.63 4.53 21.45
N GLU A 440 -7.68 5.12 22.17
CA GLU A 440 -7.67 5.12 23.64
C GLU A 440 -7.01 6.39 24.20
N LYS A 441 -7.86 7.32 24.66
CA LYS A 441 -7.45 8.67 25.08
C LYS A 441 -7.08 8.77 26.55
N TYR A 442 -7.56 7.87 27.41
CA TYR A 442 -7.39 7.97 28.86
C TYR A 442 -6.47 6.90 29.45
N LEU A 443 -5.94 5.97 28.65
CA LEU A 443 -4.96 4.99 29.14
C LEU A 443 -3.72 5.66 29.77
N CYS A 444 -3.32 5.17 30.94
CA CYS A 444 -2.11 5.56 31.62
C CYS A 444 -0.86 5.23 30.78
N CYS A 445 -0.01 6.23 30.51
CA CYS A 445 1.24 6.01 29.75
C CYS A 445 2.15 4.99 30.42
N ARG A 446 2.13 4.88 31.76
CA ARG A 446 2.93 3.92 32.54
C ARG A 446 2.43 2.48 32.40
N ALA A 447 1.22 2.28 31.89
CA ALA A 447 0.62 0.97 31.61
C ALA A 447 0.76 0.54 30.14
N CYS A 448 1.35 1.38 29.30
CA CYS A 448 1.47 1.15 27.86
C CYS A 448 2.89 0.71 27.48
N ILE A 449 3.02 -0.24 26.55
CA ILE A 449 4.33 -0.69 26.06
C ILE A 449 5.01 0.37 25.16
N TYR A 450 4.23 1.28 24.57
CA TYR A 450 4.74 2.37 23.72
C TYR A 450 5.39 3.51 24.49
N GLN A 451 5.46 3.48 25.83
CA GLN A 451 5.96 4.60 26.63
C GLN A 451 7.35 5.09 26.17
N ASP A 452 8.25 4.17 25.83
CA ASP A 452 9.64 4.51 25.48
C ASP A 452 9.78 4.98 24.01
N ARG A 453 8.73 4.77 23.20
CA ARG A 453 8.62 5.33 21.84
C ARG A 453 7.90 6.67 21.84
N CYS A 454 6.93 6.85 22.74
CA CYS A 454 6.18 8.10 22.87
C CYS A 454 6.97 9.17 23.63
N TRP A 455 7.83 8.80 24.57
CA TRP A 455 8.50 9.72 25.48
C TRP A 455 10.00 9.44 25.52
N SER A 456 10.82 10.49 25.49
CA SER A 456 12.21 10.35 25.92
C SER A 456 12.27 10.05 27.43
N PRO A 457 13.35 9.43 27.94
CA PRO A 457 13.49 9.16 29.38
C PRO A 457 13.30 10.42 30.26
N ALA A 458 13.82 11.57 29.80
CA ALA A 458 13.67 12.85 30.50
C ALA A 458 12.21 13.34 30.51
N GLN A 459 11.51 13.24 29.37
CA GLN A 459 10.10 13.64 29.29
C GLN A 459 9.21 12.72 30.14
N LEU A 460 9.47 11.41 30.09
CA LEU A 460 8.76 10.41 30.87
C LEU A 460 8.93 10.65 32.37
N GLY A 461 10.18 10.93 32.81
CA GLY A 461 10.48 11.31 34.20
C GLY A 461 9.85 12.62 34.65
N ALA A 462 9.59 13.55 33.72
CA ALA A 462 8.91 14.81 34.00
C ALA A 462 7.37 14.73 33.98
N LEU A 463 6.79 13.54 33.75
CA LEU A 463 5.36 13.34 33.91
C LEU A 463 4.99 13.28 35.40
N PRO A 464 3.84 13.84 35.81
CA PRO A 464 3.34 13.81 37.20
C PRO A 464 2.78 12.42 37.58
N CYS A 465 3.51 11.35 37.26
CA CYS A 465 3.17 9.99 37.62
C CYS A 465 3.75 9.67 39.01
N GLY A 466 3.07 8.83 39.78
CA GLY A 466 3.56 8.44 41.11
C GLY A 466 3.21 9.42 42.22
N LEU A 467 2.48 10.49 41.91
CA LEU A 467 1.96 11.40 42.93
C LEU A 467 1.07 10.62 43.90
N THR A 468 1.40 10.63 45.17
CA THR A 468 0.52 10.18 46.26
C THR A 468 -0.07 11.43 46.89
N MET A 469 -1.40 11.56 46.88
CA MET A 469 -2.10 12.67 47.55
C MET A 469 -2.53 12.27 48.95
#